data_AF-A0A7H8KUH4-F1
#
_entry.id   AF-A0A7H8KUH4-F1
#
_cell.length_a   1.000
_cell.length_b   1.000
_cell.length_c   1.000
_cell.angle_alpha   90.00
_cell.angle_beta   90.00
_cell.angle_gamma   90.00
#
_symmetry.space_group_name_H-M   'P 1'
#
loop_
_entity.id
_entity.type
_entity.pdbx_description
1 polymer ?
#
loop_
_entity_poly.entity_id
_entity_poly.type
_entity_poly.pdbx_seq_one_letter_code
_entity_poly.pdbx_strand_id
1 'polypeptide(L)'
;MSRTMKDARGPGGLAVSVRRAFDQSSETVSFDDPGFVDVGGWLRRFRHRGRDLVAKRRSVEEALSERDLAAESARRLAGLTVGGFGAVEVCVPELVPLPGLGAALVSPYLGRPLSAGSWTSALPIPVITGLLVALLGRGVEASGCVPRNMFRQDGRTVLIDWEDALLVRAGEAPGELTLMKWDIAWSDLLGRDLKLRERIPVSSPGERTELDGFETVLAAWLPSDAARRDVRRRGVEVTLASELPSKRAGSASAAALGHLAEDVLPARLGVFHTVLTAHLREQCGEDAYASLLGQLDTLVAGSRPAAHATDLGALRRAWVLALFSAAERDVSAEAVPLEQLVRRIAELACTSGWDAARKRAAAAEEITDRLAAVILAVLRLEGLDLLLRGSCAQGVLGLGSDIDFELSSAALPYGHRPAEDLLIEALACFRLDAEGSTARPVERDLVSADGGTGRDLHEWFELRRPGSTAHDPGWAAAALTLPSADTVGRPSQYEDQGRELTAKYLWFESRAALARLASACSGAAPMPVTVERQLAVLPQAIGVEDAAELRDLVHASFALRETADPAHPADDRTRREITRLADRLDLFRRRLGLPGPRHL
;
A
#
# COMPACT_ATOMS: atom_id res chain seq x y z
N MET A 1 54.45 -27.18 14.71
CA MET A 1 54.34 -28.57 15.23
C MET A 1 53.02 -29.15 14.80
N SER A 2 53.08 -30.28 14.11
CA SER A 2 51.97 -31.01 13.49
C SER A 2 51.18 -31.81 14.53
N ARG A 3 49.85 -31.65 14.55
CA ARG A 3 48.90 -32.67 14.99
C ARG A 3 47.64 -32.57 14.13
N THR A 4 47.66 -33.35 13.06
CA THR A 4 46.50 -33.83 12.33
C THR A 4 45.58 -34.60 13.28
N MET A 5 44.42 -34.03 13.62
CA MET A 5 43.22 -34.78 14.02
C MET A 5 42.22 -34.68 12.87
N LYS A 6 42.27 -35.70 12.01
CA LYS A 6 41.15 -36.13 11.18
C LYS A 6 40.15 -36.77 12.14
N ASP A 7 39.13 -36.04 12.58
CA ASP A 7 37.99 -36.65 13.29
C ASP A 7 36.67 -36.07 12.76
N ALA A 8 35.81 -36.99 12.28
CA ALA A 8 34.40 -36.86 11.94
C ALA A 8 33.96 -35.61 11.14
N ARG A 9 34.34 -35.58 9.86
CA ARG A 9 33.81 -34.64 8.85
C ARG A 9 32.48 -35.14 8.30
N GLY A 10 31.40 -34.38 8.53
CA GLY A 10 30.13 -34.56 7.85
C GLY A 10 29.33 -33.24 7.83
N PRO A 11 28.85 -32.76 6.67
CA PRO A 11 27.98 -31.58 6.56
C PRO A 11 26.64 -31.70 7.33
N GLY A 12 26.27 -32.89 7.79
CA GLY A 12 25.04 -33.13 8.56
C GLY A 12 24.99 -32.45 9.95
N GLY A 13 26.14 -32.17 10.60
CA GLY A 13 26.13 -31.58 11.95
C GLY A 13 25.73 -30.10 11.99
N LEU A 14 26.20 -29.32 11.01
CA LEU A 14 25.84 -27.91 10.88
C LEU A 14 24.40 -27.76 10.41
N ALA A 15 23.98 -28.56 9.41
CA ALA A 15 22.61 -28.56 8.90
C ALA A 15 21.57 -28.82 10.00
N VAL A 16 21.84 -29.77 10.91
CA VAL A 16 20.97 -30.03 12.07
C VAL A 16 20.92 -28.84 13.01
N SER A 17 22.04 -28.16 13.25
CA SER A 17 22.10 -26.98 14.13
C SER A 17 21.33 -25.80 13.55
N VAL A 18 21.49 -25.55 12.24
CA VAL A 18 20.76 -24.49 11.52
C VAL A 18 19.25 -24.77 11.52
N ARG A 19 18.85 -26.00 11.18
CA ARG A 19 17.44 -26.40 11.21
C ARG A 19 16.84 -26.19 12.61
N ARG A 20 17.53 -26.66 13.64
CA ARG A 20 17.12 -26.46 15.03
C ARG A 20 17.00 -24.97 15.39
N ALA A 21 17.88 -24.11 14.88
CA ALA A 21 17.81 -22.68 15.14
C ALA A 21 16.57 -22.01 14.53
N PHE A 22 16.08 -22.51 13.39
CA PHE A 22 14.82 -22.04 12.79
C PHE A 22 13.57 -22.70 13.39
N ASP A 23 13.68 -23.94 13.88
CA ASP A 23 12.58 -24.68 14.51
C ASP A 23 12.31 -24.24 15.98
N GLN A 24 13.33 -23.73 16.69
CA GLN A 24 13.20 -23.29 18.08
C GLN A 24 12.67 -21.86 18.18
N SER A 25 11.55 -21.68 18.89
CA SER A 25 10.89 -20.40 19.13
C SER A 25 11.40 -19.65 20.39
N SER A 26 12.60 -19.96 20.89
CA SER A 26 13.10 -19.38 22.14
C SER A 26 13.87 -18.07 21.92
N GLU A 27 13.73 -17.11 22.84
CA GLU A 27 14.48 -15.83 22.92
C GLU A 27 16.00 -16.00 22.84
N THR A 28 16.52 -17.20 23.13
CA THR A 28 17.96 -17.52 23.05
C THR A 28 18.51 -17.66 21.62
N VAL A 29 17.65 -17.67 20.60
CA VAL A 29 18.04 -17.83 19.17
C VAL A 29 17.58 -16.64 18.31
N SER A 30 16.83 -15.69 18.89
CA SER A 30 16.46 -14.45 18.20
C SER A 30 17.68 -13.58 17.96
N PHE A 31 17.77 -13.01 16.76
CA PHE A 31 18.78 -12.00 16.43
C PHE A 31 18.29 -10.66 17.00
N ASP A 32 18.62 -10.39 18.26
CA ASP A 32 18.31 -9.11 18.93
C ASP A 32 19.59 -8.25 18.97
N ASP A 33 19.81 -7.48 17.90
CA ASP A 33 20.87 -6.47 17.81
C ASP A 33 20.21 -5.07 17.84
N PRO A 34 20.61 -4.17 18.76
CA PRO A 34 20.02 -2.84 18.84
C PRO A 34 20.05 -2.08 17.50
N GLY A 35 18.87 -1.75 16.98
CA GLY A 35 18.72 -1.03 15.71
C GLY A 35 18.40 -1.93 14.50
N PHE A 36 18.22 -3.24 14.71
CA PHE A 36 17.80 -4.18 13.67
C PHE A 36 16.50 -4.89 14.06
N VAL A 37 15.54 -4.98 13.14
CA VAL A 37 14.24 -5.62 13.35
C VAL A 37 14.03 -6.69 12.27
N ASP A 38 14.08 -7.97 12.63
CA ASP A 38 13.80 -9.10 11.73
C ASP A 38 12.32 -9.50 11.80
N VAL A 39 11.45 -8.75 11.13
CA VAL A 39 10.00 -8.99 11.15
C VAL A 39 9.64 -10.36 10.56
N GLY A 40 10.36 -10.77 9.51
CA GLY A 40 10.10 -12.04 8.80
C GLY A 40 10.77 -13.27 9.42
N GLY A 41 11.60 -13.08 10.47
CA GLY A 41 12.31 -14.16 11.14
C GLY A 41 13.31 -14.89 10.22
N TRP A 42 13.93 -14.18 9.28
CA TRP A 42 14.87 -14.73 8.30
C TRP A 42 16.27 -14.98 8.87
N LEU A 43 16.60 -14.38 10.00
CA LEU A 43 17.91 -14.43 10.62
C LEU A 43 17.86 -15.16 11.97
N ARG A 44 18.87 -15.99 12.22
CA ARG A 44 19.04 -16.68 13.51
C ARG A 44 20.47 -16.60 13.97
N ARG A 45 20.67 -16.27 15.24
CA ARG A 45 21.98 -16.39 15.90
C ARG A 45 22.00 -17.69 16.69
N PHE A 46 23.05 -18.48 16.52
CA PHE A 46 23.19 -19.76 17.23
C PHE A 46 24.65 -20.10 17.47
N ARG A 47 24.89 -21.03 18.40
CA ARG A 47 26.23 -21.52 18.72
C ARG A 47 26.44 -22.93 18.16
N HIS A 48 27.50 -23.13 17.39
CA HIS A 48 27.88 -24.44 16.85
C HIS A 48 29.36 -24.71 17.10
N ARG A 49 29.68 -25.84 17.74
CA ARG A 49 31.06 -26.26 18.06
C ARG A 49 31.86 -25.15 18.76
N GLY A 50 31.22 -24.45 19.71
CA GLY A 50 31.84 -23.38 20.48
C GLY A 50 31.94 -22.02 19.78
N ARG A 51 31.57 -21.91 18.50
CA ARG A 51 31.56 -20.65 17.72
C ARG A 51 30.16 -20.08 17.61
N ASP A 52 30.07 -18.75 17.68
CA ASP A 52 28.83 -18.01 17.42
C ASP A 52 28.68 -17.77 15.91
N LEU A 53 27.53 -18.13 15.37
CA LEU A 53 27.19 -18.06 13.95
C LEU A 53 25.87 -17.33 13.74
N VAL A 54 25.69 -16.78 12.54
CA VAL A 54 24.44 -16.24 12.03
C VAL A 54 24.01 -17.05 10.82
N ALA A 55 22.74 -17.41 10.73
CA ALA A 55 22.12 -18.01 9.56
C ALA A 55 21.07 -17.08 8.96
N LYS A 56 21.18 -16.80 7.66
CA LYS A 56 20.19 -16.07 6.84
C LYS A 56 19.46 -17.06 5.94
N ARG A 57 18.14 -17.20 6.11
CA ARG A 57 17.29 -18.11 5.31
C ARG A 57 16.91 -17.46 3.98
N ARG A 58 17.02 -18.22 2.88
CA ARG A 58 16.85 -17.76 1.49
C ARG A 58 16.30 -18.87 0.60
N SER A 59 15.81 -18.52 -0.60
CA SER A 59 15.65 -19.54 -1.64
C SER A 59 17.01 -20.13 -2.02
N VAL A 60 17.01 -21.33 -2.59
CA VAL A 60 18.25 -22.02 -2.97
C VAL A 60 19.01 -21.23 -4.05
N GLU A 61 18.30 -20.66 -5.00
CA GLU A 61 18.87 -19.89 -6.11
C GLU A 61 19.53 -18.61 -5.62
N GLU A 62 18.83 -17.81 -4.79
CA GLU A 62 19.39 -16.58 -4.21
C GLU A 62 20.58 -16.88 -3.31
N ALA A 63 20.53 -17.95 -2.51
CA ALA A 63 21.63 -18.35 -1.65
C ALA A 63 22.88 -18.75 -2.46
N LEU A 64 22.70 -19.50 -3.54
CA LEU A 64 23.80 -19.85 -4.44
C LEU A 64 24.40 -18.62 -5.10
N SER A 65 23.54 -17.75 -5.64
CA SER A 65 23.95 -16.49 -6.28
C SER A 65 24.76 -15.60 -5.33
N GLU A 66 24.25 -15.33 -4.13
CA GLU A 66 24.93 -14.49 -3.14
C GLU A 66 26.28 -15.10 -2.70
N ARG A 67 26.34 -16.42 -2.46
CA ARG A 67 27.60 -17.09 -2.12
C ARG A 67 28.63 -16.95 -3.24
N ASP A 68 28.22 -17.13 -4.49
CA ASP A 68 29.12 -17.10 -5.64
C ASP A 68 29.61 -15.68 -5.92
N LEU A 69 28.73 -14.67 -5.77
CA LEU A 69 29.10 -13.25 -5.80
C LEU A 69 30.08 -12.89 -4.68
N ALA A 70 29.84 -13.36 -3.45
CA ALA A 70 30.76 -13.15 -2.34
C ALA A 70 32.14 -13.79 -2.62
N ALA A 71 32.16 -15.02 -3.13
CA ALA A 71 33.40 -15.75 -3.43
C ALA A 71 34.24 -15.07 -4.53
N GLU A 72 33.61 -14.61 -5.61
CA GLU A 72 34.32 -13.89 -6.67
C GLU A 72 34.74 -12.48 -6.23
N SER A 73 33.91 -11.78 -5.45
CA SER A 73 34.28 -10.50 -4.86
C SER A 73 35.48 -10.64 -3.92
N ALA A 74 35.54 -11.72 -3.13
CA ALA A 74 36.69 -12.04 -2.29
C ALA A 74 37.98 -12.20 -3.09
N ARG A 75 37.91 -12.81 -4.29
CA ARG A 75 39.06 -12.94 -5.19
C ARG A 75 39.51 -11.59 -5.74
N ARG A 76 38.58 -10.75 -6.22
CA ARG A 76 38.91 -9.43 -6.80
C ARG A 76 39.45 -8.43 -5.78
N LEU A 77 38.91 -8.48 -4.56
CA LEU A 77 39.31 -7.62 -3.45
C LEU A 77 40.53 -8.15 -2.68
N ALA A 78 41.09 -9.29 -3.07
CA ALA A 78 42.25 -9.87 -2.40
C ALA A 78 43.41 -8.86 -2.29
N GLY A 79 43.95 -8.75 -1.08
CA GLY A 79 45.05 -7.84 -0.75
C GLY A 79 44.71 -6.34 -0.85
N LEU A 80 43.43 -5.96 -0.98
CA LEU A 80 43.02 -4.57 -0.96
C LEU A 80 43.17 -4.00 0.46
N THR A 81 43.90 -2.90 0.57
CA THR A 81 44.02 -2.09 1.79
C THR A 81 43.62 -0.67 1.47
N VAL A 82 42.74 -0.09 2.29
CA VAL A 82 42.25 1.28 2.14
C VAL A 82 42.55 2.08 3.41
N GLY A 83 43.11 3.29 3.26
CA GLY A 83 43.36 4.18 4.40
C GLY A 83 42.08 4.41 5.22
N GLY A 84 42.15 4.30 6.55
CA GLY A 84 40.99 4.38 7.43
C GLY A 84 40.22 3.05 7.60
N PHE A 85 40.18 2.19 6.58
CA PHE A 85 39.48 0.89 6.62
C PHE A 85 40.41 -0.33 6.73
N GLY A 86 41.73 -0.15 6.61
CA GLY A 86 42.71 -1.24 6.64
C GLY A 86 42.45 -2.28 5.55
N ALA A 87 42.73 -3.55 5.83
CA ALA A 87 42.47 -4.63 4.90
C ALA A 87 40.95 -4.81 4.70
N VAL A 88 40.51 -4.90 3.44
CA VAL A 88 39.11 -5.13 3.09
C VAL A 88 38.92 -6.62 2.79
N GLU A 89 38.12 -7.28 3.62
CA GLU A 89 37.84 -8.71 3.52
C GLU A 89 36.37 -8.97 3.20
N VAL A 90 36.11 -10.06 2.50
CA VAL A 90 34.76 -10.50 2.14
C VAL A 90 34.39 -11.71 2.97
N CYS A 91 33.25 -11.66 3.65
CA CYS A 91 32.68 -12.82 4.31
C CYS A 91 31.97 -13.69 3.28
N VAL A 92 32.57 -14.84 2.93
CA VAL A 92 31.93 -15.84 2.07
C VAL A 92 31.15 -16.81 2.96
N PRO A 93 29.81 -16.80 2.94
CA PRO A 93 29.01 -17.67 3.79
C PRO A 93 29.08 -19.14 3.36
N GLU A 94 28.90 -20.05 4.31
CA GLU A 94 28.69 -21.47 4.03
C GLU A 94 27.21 -21.70 3.66
N LEU A 95 26.95 -22.37 2.54
CA LEU A 95 25.59 -22.70 2.12
C LEU A 95 25.14 -24.03 2.72
N VAL A 96 24.05 -23.99 3.46
CA VAL A 96 23.42 -25.13 4.11
C VAL A 96 22.04 -25.37 3.51
N PRO A 97 21.83 -26.47 2.76
CA PRO A 97 20.50 -26.81 2.26
C PRO A 97 19.54 -27.12 3.40
N LEU A 98 18.31 -26.59 3.31
CA LEU A 98 17.23 -26.85 4.25
C LEU A 98 16.05 -27.51 3.51
N PRO A 99 16.01 -28.85 3.40
CA PRO A 99 14.92 -29.54 2.70
C PRO A 99 13.54 -29.10 3.19
N GLY A 100 12.70 -28.64 2.25
CA GLY A 100 11.35 -28.10 2.51
C GLY A 100 11.29 -26.61 2.90
N LEU A 101 12.44 -25.96 3.11
CA LEU A 101 12.55 -24.58 3.61
C LEU A 101 13.55 -23.71 2.80
N GLY A 102 14.13 -24.23 1.72
CA GLY A 102 15.12 -23.54 0.88
C GLY A 102 16.57 -23.83 1.28
N ALA A 103 17.34 -22.78 1.56
CA ALA A 103 18.71 -22.86 2.05
C ALA A 103 18.98 -21.80 3.13
N ALA A 104 20.09 -21.96 3.84
CA ALA A 104 20.62 -20.97 4.76
C ALA A 104 22.06 -20.61 4.40
N LEU A 105 22.37 -19.32 4.41
CA LEU A 105 23.73 -18.80 4.36
C LEU A 105 24.22 -18.61 5.78
N VAL A 106 25.30 -19.32 6.14
CA VAL A 106 25.85 -19.35 7.49
C VAL A 106 27.18 -18.61 7.52
N SER A 107 27.28 -17.60 8.37
CA SER A 107 28.49 -16.81 8.56
C SER A 107 28.89 -16.74 10.04
N PRO A 108 30.16 -16.45 10.35
CA PRO A 108 30.57 -16.11 11.71
C PRO A 108 29.81 -14.89 12.21
N TYR A 109 29.43 -14.86 13.48
CA TYR A 109 28.93 -13.62 14.09
C TYR A 109 30.09 -12.63 14.23
N LEU A 110 29.99 -11.49 13.53
CA LEU A 110 31.07 -10.51 13.42
C LEU A 110 31.06 -9.43 14.52
N GLY A 111 30.04 -9.44 15.40
CA GLY A 111 29.84 -8.42 16.42
C GLY A 111 28.97 -7.27 15.92
N ARG A 112 29.27 -6.05 16.36
CA ARG A 112 28.49 -4.85 16.00
C ARG A 112 28.92 -4.29 14.63
N PRO A 113 27.98 -3.89 13.77
CA PRO A 113 28.29 -3.24 12.50
C PRO A 113 28.86 -1.84 12.71
N LEU A 114 29.45 -1.27 11.66
CA LEU A 114 29.99 0.09 11.63
C LEU A 114 28.92 1.10 12.04
N SER A 115 27.67 0.91 11.61
CA SER A 115 26.53 1.78 11.96
C SER A 115 26.23 1.89 13.46
N ALA A 116 26.63 0.91 14.28
CA ALA A 116 26.35 0.86 15.72
C ALA A 116 27.54 1.34 16.60
N GLY A 117 28.66 1.75 15.99
CA GLY A 117 29.89 2.12 16.70
C GLY A 117 30.09 3.63 16.87
N SER A 118 30.77 4.05 17.95
CA SER A 118 31.11 5.47 18.23
C SER A 118 32.30 6.02 17.43
N TRP A 119 33.01 5.16 16.70
CA TRP A 119 34.22 5.52 15.94
C TRP A 119 33.92 6.27 14.63
N THR A 120 32.67 6.28 14.19
CA THR A 120 32.25 6.62 12.83
C THR A 120 31.99 8.10 12.57
N SER A 121 31.68 8.87 13.61
CA SER A 121 31.41 10.31 13.53
C SER A 121 32.62 11.14 13.05
N ALA A 122 33.79 10.51 12.90
CA ALA A 122 35.04 11.15 12.49
C ALA A 122 35.54 10.77 11.08
N LEU A 123 34.86 9.89 10.32
CA LEU A 123 35.35 9.48 9.00
C LEU A 123 35.24 10.62 7.96
N PRO A 124 36.35 11.09 7.37
CA PRO A 124 36.30 12.12 6.34
C PRO A 124 35.66 11.58 5.04
N ILE A 125 34.87 12.42 4.35
CA ILE A 125 34.27 12.07 3.05
C ILE A 125 35.30 11.54 2.03
N PRO A 126 36.53 12.08 1.91
CA PRO A 126 37.54 11.53 1.03
C PRO A 126 37.94 10.07 1.34
N VAL A 127 37.88 9.66 2.61
CA VAL A 127 38.18 8.28 3.03
C VAL A 127 37.08 7.33 2.58
N ILE A 128 35.81 7.74 2.75
CA ILE A 128 34.64 6.98 2.29
C ILE A 128 34.67 6.86 0.76
N THR A 129 34.84 7.98 0.05
CA THR A 129 34.92 8.01 -1.41
C THR A 129 36.08 7.14 -1.90
N GLY A 130 37.22 7.19 -1.22
CA GLY A 130 38.39 6.36 -1.52
C GLY A 130 38.13 4.86 -1.38
N LEU A 131 37.34 4.44 -0.38
CA LEU A 131 36.88 3.05 -0.27
C LEU A 131 36.01 2.68 -1.49
N LEU A 132 34.94 3.43 -1.76
CA LEU A 132 34.00 3.11 -2.83
C LEU A 132 34.68 3.04 -4.21
N VAL A 133 35.55 4.01 -4.51
CA VAL A 133 36.35 4.02 -5.75
C VAL A 133 37.34 2.86 -5.79
N ALA A 134 37.93 2.45 -4.67
CA ALA A 134 38.84 1.32 -4.63
C ALA A 134 38.15 -0.02 -4.93
N LEU A 135 36.90 -0.22 -4.49
CA LEU A 135 36.10 -1.40 -4.87
C LEU A 135 35.83 -1.41 -6.39
N LEU A 136 35.40 -0.29 -6.95
CA LEU A 136 35.15 -0.14 -8.39
C LEU A 136 36.45 -0.36 -9.20
N GLY A 137 37.58 0.14 -8.72
CA GLY A 137 38.90 -0.09 -9.29
C GLY A 137 39.33 -1.57 -9.30
N ARG A 138 38.69 -2.42 -8.49
CA ARG A 138 38.83 -3.90 -8.53
C ARG A 138 37.71 -4.60 -9.31
N GLY A 139 36.82 -3.84 -9.96
CA GLY A 139 35.71 -4.36 -10.74
C GLY A 139 34.60 -4.95 -9.86
N VAL A 140 34.37 -4.36 -8.69
CA VAL A 140 33.31 -4.77 -7.76
C VAL A 140 32.44 -3.55 -7.46
N GLU A 141 31.21 -3.56 -7.98
CA GLU A 141 30.17 -2.61 -7.62
C GLU A 141 29.33 -3.23 -6.50
N ALA A 142 29.74 -2.96 -5.25
CA ALA A 142 29.07 -3.49 -4.07
C ALA A 142 28.08 -2.46 -3.52
N SER A 143 26.83 -2.50 -3.97
CA SER A 143 25.74 -1.68 -3.40
C SER A 143 25.58 -1.89 -1.89
N GLY A 144 25.88 -3.10 -1.39
CA GLY A 144 26.00 -3.45 0.02
C GLY A 144 27.23 -2.88 0.76
N CYS A 145 28.09 -2.08 0.12
CA CYS A 145 29.21 -1.37 0.78
C CYS A 145 28.71 -0.17 1.60
N VAL A 146 27.85 -0.48 2.57
CA VAL A 146 27.15 0.46 3.44
C VAL A 146 27.42 0.13 4.90
N PRO A 147 27.42 1.11 5.82
CA PRO A 147 27.85 0.91 7.21
C PRO A 147 27.23 -0.26 7.97
N ARG A 148 25.94 -0.57 7.73
CA ARG A 148 25.26 -1.71 8.37
C ARG A 148 25.82 -3.08 7.98
N ASN A 149 26.48 -3.18 6.83
CA ASN A 149 27.04 -4.42 6.27
C ASN A 149 28.56 -4.49 6.45
N MET A 150 29.14 -3.61 7.27
CA MET A 150 30.58 -3.48 7.47
C MET A 150 30.95 -3.74 8.93
N PHE A 151 31.95 -4.58 9.17
CA PHE A 151 32.39 -4.95 10.52
C PHE A 151 33.89 -4.70 10.67
N ARG A 152 34.28 -4.00 11.73
CA ARG A 152 35.69 -3.73 12.05
C ARG A 152 36.20 -4.76 13.04
N GLN A 153 37.30 -5.43 12.70
CA GLN A 153 37.97 -6.41 13.57
C GLN A 153 39.47 -6.25 13.40
N ASP A 154 40.25 -6.09 14.48
CA ASP A 154 41.72 -6.20 14.45
C ASP A 154 42.43 -5.48 13.27
N GLY A 155 41.99 -4.27 12.93
CA GLY A 155 42.56 -3.47 11.84
C GLY A 155 42.03 -3.77 10.43
N ARG A 156 41.18 -4.78 10.24
CA ARG A 156 40.49 -5.10 8.98
C ARG A 156 39.01 -4.71 9.00
N THR A 157 38.44 -4.58 7.81
CA THR A 157 37.02 -4.34 7.56
C THR A 157 36.45 -5.51 6.79
N VAL A 158 35.49 -6.22 7.39
CA VAL A 158 34.80 -7.36 6.79
C VAL A 158 33.47 -6.90 6.24
N LEU A 159 33.21 -7.21 4.97
CA LEU A 159 31.99 -6.90 4.23
C LEU A 159 31.10 -8.15 4.13
N ILE A 160 29.81 -7.98 4.39
CA ILE A 160 28.78 -9.01 4.24
C ILE A 160 27.71 -8.57 3.22
N ASP A 161 26.71 -9.42 3.00
CA ASP A 161 25.49 -9.10 2.26
C ASP A 161 25.75 -8.72 0.79
N TRP A 162 26.08 -9.75 0.01
CA TRP A 162 26.58 -9.64 -1.36
C TRP A 162 25.52 -9.88 -2.44
N GLU A 163 24.25 -9.82 -2.05
CA GLU A 163 23.10 -10.15 -2.88
C GLU A 163 22.91 -9.22 -4.07
N ASP A 164 23.20 -7.94 -3.86
CA ASP A 164 23.03 -6.87 -4.84
C ASP A 164 24.39 -6.44 -5.46
N ALA A 165 25.43 -7.26 -5.33
CA ALA A 165 26.75 -6.92 -5.86
C ALA A 165 26.86 -7.23 -7.36
N LEU A 166 27.46 -6.30 -8.12
CA LEU A 166 27.71 -6.47 -9.56
C LEU A 166 29.21 -6.59 -9.85
N LEU A 167 29.54 -7.55 -10.71
CA LEU A 167 30.90 -7.82 -11.16
C LEU A 167 31.17 -7.13 -12.50
N VAL A 168 31.68 -5.91 -12.43
CA VAL A 168 31.89 -5.03 -13.59
C VAL A 168 33.36 -5.04 -14.05
N ARG A 169 33.67 -4.30 -15.12
CA ARG A 169 35.08 -4.08 -15.50
C ARG A 169 35.76 -3.18 -14.46
N ALA A 170 37.03 -3.43 -14.20
CA ALA A 170 37.80 -2.61 -13.26
C ALA A 170 37.81 -1.13 -13.69
N GLY A 171 37.40 -0.26 -12.78
CA GLY A 171 37.29 1.19 -12.99
C GLY A 171 36.00 1.65 -13.66
N GLU A 172 35.05 0.74 -13.91
CA GLU A 172 33.73 1.11 -14.42
C GLU A 172 32.94 1.93 -13.39
N ALA A 173 32.14 2.88 -13.88
CA ALA A 173 31.33 3.75 -13.03
C ALA A 173 30.11 2.98 -12.48
N PRO A 174 29.74 3.18 -11.20
CA PRO A 174 28.62 2.49 -10.57
C PRO A 174 27.30 2.93 -11.21
N GLY A 175 26.30 2.06 -11.15
CA GLY A 175 24.94 2.44 -11.49
C GLY A 175 24.35 3.47 -10.54
N GLU A 176 23.32 4.17 -11.02
CA GLU A 176 22.63 5.22 -10.26
C GLU A 176 22.01 4.70 -8.95
N LEU A 177 21.42 3.50 -8.98
CA LEU A 177 20.85 2.84 -7.80
C LEU A 177 21.92 2.53 -6.74
N THR A 178 23.08 2.03 -7.15
CA THR A 178 24.20 1.76 -6.23
C THR A 178 24.70 3.03 -5.58
N LEU A 179 24.90 4.08 -6.37
CA LEU A 179 25.36 5.36 -5.87
C LEU A 179 24.35 6.00 -4.91
N MET A 180 23.05 5.88 -5.21
CA MET A 180 21.96 6.29 -4.33
C MET A 180 22.00 5.56 -2.98
N LYS A 181 22.09 4.22 -2.99
CA LYS A 181 22.19 3.39 -1.77
C LYS A 181 23.40 3.79 -0.92
N TRP A 182 24.54 4.05 -1.55
CA TRP A 182 25.72 4.56 -0.85
C TRP A 182 25.49 5.94 -0.25
N ASP A 183 24.92 6.89 -1.01
CA ASP A 183 24.69 8.26 -0.55
C ASP A 183 23.79 8.25 0.69
N ILE A 184 22.68 7.49 0.66
CA ILE A 184 21.74 7.35 1.79
C ILE A 184 22.46 6.77 3.01
N ALA A 185 23.06 5.59 2.90
CA ALA A 185 23.55 4.87 4.07
C ALA A 185 24.78 5.53 4.73
N TRP A 186 25.65 6.16 3.95
CA TRP A 186 26.78 6.91 4.49
C TRP A 186 26.35 8.28 5.03
N SER A 187 25.36 8.93 4.41
CA SER A 187 24.78 10.16 4.94
C SER A 187 24.10 9.92 6.28
N ASP A 188 23.34 8.83 6.39
CA ASP A 188 22.68 8.43 7.64
C ASP A 188 23.69 8.29 8.79
N LEU A 189 24.78 7.55 8.56
CA LEU A 189 25.86 7.38 9.54
C LEU A 189 26.47 8.72 10.01
N LEU A 190 26.64 9.67 9.10
CA LEU A 190 27.28 10.95 9.39
C LEU A 190 26.29 12.07 9.76
N GLY A 191 24.99 11.79 9.77
CA GLY A 191 23.92 12.74 10.08
C GLY A 191 23.83 13.92 9.12
N ARG A 192 24.31 13.78 7.87
CA ARG A 192 24.26 14.83 6.84
C ARG A 192 24.38 14.25 5.43
N ASP A 193 23.77 14.94 4.46
CA ASP A 193 23.93 14.62 3.03
C ASP A 193 25.40 14.76 2.59
N LEU A 194 25.99 13.65 2.11
CA LEU A 194 27.38 13.61 1.63
C LEU A 194 27.53 14.00 0.18
N LYS A 195 26.43 13.99 -0.58
CA LYS A 195 26.40 14.31 -2.00
C LYS A 195 27.40 13.48 -2.79
N LEU A 196 27.45 12.17 -2.55
CA LEU A 196 28.41 11.28 -3.21
C LEU A 196 28.31 11.33 -4.74
N ARG A 197 27.10 11.63 -5.26
CA ARG A 197 26.84 11.86 -6.68
C ARG A 197 27.63 13.03 -7.31
N GLU A 198 28.03 14.02 -6.53
CA GLU A 198 28.86 15.13 -6.99
C GLU A 198 30.36 14.73 -7.06
N ARG A 199 30.72 13.56 -6.53
CA ARG A 199 32.11 13.11 -6.31
C ARG A 199 32.48 11.84 -7.07
N ILE A 200 31.51 10.96 -7.32
CA ILE A 200 31.68 9.70 -8.03
C ILE A 200 30.86 9.78 -9.32
N PRO A 201 31.49 9.70 -10.51
CA PRO A 201 30.76 9.65 -11.78
C PRO A 201 29.83 8.44 -11.81
N VAL A 202 28.61 8.62 -12.31
CA VAL A 202 27.60 7.56 -12.42
C VAL A 202 27.56 7.00 -13.85
N SER A 203 27.35 5.70 -13.99
CA SER A 203 26.96 5.12 -15.27
C SER A 203 25.47 5.34 -15.50
N SER A 204 25.09 5.83 -16.68
CA SER A 204 23.68 5.96 -17.03
C SER A 204 23.17 4.59 -17.48
N PRO A 205 22.12 4.02 -16.84
CA PRO A 205 21.53 2.79 -17.34
C PRO A 205 20.98 3.02 -18.76
N GLY A 206 21.13 2.02 -19.63
CA GLY A 206 20.55 2.05 -20.96
C GLY A 206 19.02 2.03 -20.91
N GLU A 207 18.36 2.63 -21.90
CA GLU A 207 16.88 2.68 -21.99
C GLU A 207 16.20 1.30 -22.04
N ARG A 208 16.97 0.24 -22.31
CA ARG A 208 16.46 -1.13 -22.53
C ARG A 208 16.28 -1.97 -21.26
N THR A 209 16.83 -1.57 -20.11
CA THR A 209 16.67 -2.32 -18.86
C THR A 209 15.19 -2.35 -18.44
N GLU A 210 14.72 -3.44 -17.85
CA GLU A 210 13.36 -3.56 -17.30
C GLU A 210 13.22 -2.77 -16.00
N LEU A 211 12.00 -2.31 -15.70
CA LEU A 211 11.72 -1.60 -14.45
C LEU A 211 11.60 -2.63 -13.32
N ASP A 212 12.14 -2.32 -12.14
CA ASP A 212 11.94 -3.17 -10.95
C ASP A 212 10.53 -3.01 -10.35
N GLY A 213 10.24 -3.68 -9.23
CA GLY A 213 8.93 -3.63 -8.57
C GLY A 213 8.55 -2.25 -8.08
N PHE A 214 9.50 -1.50 -7.51
CA PHE A 214 9.27 -0.12 -7.04
C PHE A 214 9.03 0.80 -8.24
N GLU A 215 9.90 0.72 -9.25
CA GLU A 215 9.83 1.51 -10.47
C GLU A 215 8.54 1.23 -11.26
N THR A 216 8.05 -0.01 -11.26
CA THR A 216 6.79 -0.39 -11.94
C THR A 216 5.57 0.25 -11.28
N VAL A 217 5.51 0.25 -9.94
CA VAL A 217 4.43 0.93 -9.20
C VAL A 217 4.53 2.44 -9.41
N LEU A 218 5.73 3.01 -9.31
CA LEU A 218 5.94 4.44 -9.53
C LEU A 218 5.56 4.87 -10.96
N ALA A 219 5.93 4.07 -11.97
CA ALA A 219 5.58 4.31 -13.37
C ALA A 219 4.07 4.39 -13.58
N ALA A 220 3.29 3.60 -12.83
CA ALA A 220 1.83 3.60 -12.93
C ALA A 220 1.18 4.90 -12.42
N TRP A 221 1.92 5.75 -11.70
CA TRP A 221 1.45 7.07 -11.24
C TRP A 221 2.00 8.23 -12.08
N LEU A 222 2.91 7.95 -13.00
CA LEU A 222 3.47 8.92 -13.93
C LEU A 222 2.65 8.94 -15.23
N PRO A 223 2.83 9.97 -16.09
CA PRO A 223 2.22 9.98 -17.42
C PRO A 223 2.52 8.68 -18.18
N SER A 224 1.53 8.15 -18.90
CA SER A 224 1.62 6.84 -19.56
C SER A 224 2.72 6.73 -20.62
N ASP A 225 3.19 7.87 -21.13
CA ASP A 225 4.27 8.01 -22.10
C ASP A 225 5.64 8.30 -21.45
N ALA A 226 5.73 8.28 -20.11
CA ALA A 226 6.98 8.48 -19.39
C ALA A 226 8.03 7.45 -19.81
N ALA A 227 9.19 7.93 -20.25
CA ALA A 227 10.29 7.05 -20.60
C ALA A 227 10.82 6.32 -19.35
N ARG A 228 11.21 5.04 -19.49
CA ARG A 228 11.77 4.25 -18.39
C ARG A 228 12.89 4.98 -17.65
N ARG A 229 13.75 5.68 -18.39
CA ARG A 229 14.85 6.49 -17.82
C ARG A 229 14.34 7.59 -16.87
N ASP A 230 13.24 8.25 -17.22
CA ASP A 230 12.64 9.29 -16.38
C ASP A 230 12.00 8.70 -15.12
N VAL A 231 11.38 7.52 -15.24
CA VAL A 231 10.88 6.76 -14.07
C VAL A 231 12.02 6.45 -13.10
N ARG A 232 13.15 5.93 -13.59
CA ARG A 232 14.31 5.60 -12.74
C ARG A 232 14.88 6.83 -12.06
N ARG A 233 15.10 7.90 -12.83
CA ARG A 233 15.58 9.18 -12.30
C ARG A 233 14.64 9.67 -11.19
N ARG A 234 13.33 9.64 -11.44
CA ARG A 234 12.34 10.04 -10.45
C ARG A 234 12.37 9.16 -9.21
N GLY A 235 12.50 7.84 -9.39
CA GLY A 235 12.63 6.87 -8.30
C GLY A 235 13.81 7.18 -7.40
N VAL A 236 14.98 7.41 -8.00
CA VAL A 236 16.20 7.80 -7.28
C VAL A 236 16.02 9.12 -6.53
N GLU A 237 15.44 10.14 -7.18
CA GLU A 237 15.17 11.43 -6.56
C GLU A 237 14.25 11.34 -5.34
N VAL A 238 13.13 10.60 -5.45
CA VAL A 238 12.17 10.47 -4.34
C VAL A 238 12.75 9.65 -3.19
N THR A 239 13.46 8.55 -3.47
CA THR A 239 14.09 7.74 -2.43
C THR A 239 15.15 8.53 -1.67
N LEU A 240 15.98 9.31 -2.36
CA LEU A 240 16.96 10.19 -1.70
C LEU A 240 16.28 11.24 -0.82
N ALA A 241 15.24 11.91 -1.33
CA ALA A 241 14.51 12.90 -0.54
C ALA A 241 13.87 12.29 0.72
N SER A 242 13.33 11.07 0.58
CA SER A 242 12.66 10.30 1.63
C SER A 242 13.61 9.72 2.69
N GLU A 243 14.83 9.33 2.32
CA GLU A 243 15.70 8.52 3.20
C GLU A 243 16.96 9.24 3.69
N LEU A 244 17.30 10.39 3.11
CA LEU A 244 18.41 11.19 3.62
C LEU A 244 18.15 11.66 5.06
N PRO A 245 19.19 11.73 5.91
CA PRO A 245 19.06 11.99 7.33
C PRO A 245 18.35 13.30 7.64
N SER A 246 17.59 13.30 8.75
CA SER A 246 17.02 14.49 9.35
C SER A 246 17.72 14.82 10.67
N LYS A 247 17.92 16.10 10.97
CA LYS A 247 18.59 16.56 12.21
C LYS A 247 17.82 16.19 13.49
N ARG A 248 16.55 15.81 13.37
CA ARG A 248 15.61 15.59 14.50
C ARG A 248 14.91 14.23 14.45
N ALA A 249 15.37 13.30 13.61
CA ALA A 249 14.79 11.95 13.58
C ALA A 249 14.97 11.25 14.94
N GLY A 250 14.06 10.33 15.26
CA GLY A 250 14.10 9.52 16.48
C GLY A 250 15.29 8.57 16.55
N SER A 251 15.12 7.45 17.25
CA SER A 251 16.15 6.42 17.38
C SER A 251 16.41 5.63 16.10
N ALA A 252 15.38 5.42 15.26
CA ALA A 252 15.52 4.85 13.93
C ALA A 252 15.80 5.95 12.88
N SER A 253 16.66 5.62 11.91
CA SER A 253 16.89 6.49 10.76
C SER A 253 15.77 6.42 9.72
N ALA A 254 15.70 7.43 8.87
CA ALA A 254 14.75 7.48 7.76
C ALA A 254 14.90 6.27 6.82
N ALA A 255 16.13 5.88 6.49
CA ALA A 255 16.42 4.69 5.69
C ALA A 255 15.97 3.40 6.38
N ALA A 256 16.13 3.29 7.71
CA ALA A 256 15.65 2.14 8.46
C ALA A 256 14.12 2.05 8.47
N LEU A 257 13.43 3.19 8.63
CA LEU A 257 11.97 3.27 8.54
C LEU A 257 11.47 2.98 7.11
N GLY A 258 12.19 3.42 6.08
CA GLY A 258 11.91 3.11 4.68
C GLY A 258 11.94 1.61 4.40
N HIS A 259 13.03 0.93 4.79
CA HIS A 259 13.11 -0.54 4.67
C HIS A 259 12.01 -1.26 5.46
N LEU A 260 11.68 -0.78 6.67
CA LEU A 260 10.62 -1.38 7.45
C LEU A 260 9.22 -1.15 6.83
N ALA A 261 9.01 -0.03 6.14
CA ALA A 261 7.78 0.22 5.40
C ALA A 261 7.58 -0.83 4.29
N GLU A 262 8.65 -1.25 3.59
CA GLU A 262 8.61 -2.31 2.58
C GLU A 262 8.22 -3.67 3.17
N ASP A 263 8.65 -3.96 4.42
CA ASP A 263 8.32 -5.21 5.12
C ASP A 263 6.90 -5.24 5.70
N VAL A 264 6.34 -4.08 6.06
CA VAL A 264 5.07 -3.97 6.80
C VAL A 264 3.88 -3.63 5.89
N LEU A 265 4.09 -2.71 4.95
CA LEU A 265 3.04 -2.17 4.10
C LEU A 265 2.86 -3.01 2.82
N PRO A 266 1.64 -3.07 2.27
CA PRO A 266 1.44 -3.51 0.89
C PRO A 266 2.31 -2.73 -0.10
N ALA A 267 2.65 -3.33 -1.24
CA ALA A 267 3.64 -2.79 -2.17
C ALA A 267 3.34 -1.36 -2.63
N ARG A 268 2.08 -1.01 -2.96
CA ARG A 268 1.75 0.36 -3.38
C ARG A 268 1.86 1.34 -2.23
N LEU A 269 1.42 0.96 -1.03
CA LEU A 269 1.60 1.77 0.17
C LEU A 269 3.07 1.93 0.58
N GLY A 270 3.92 0.94 0.34
CA GLY A 270 5.38 1.05 0.55
C GLY A 270 6.03 2.07 -0.40
N VAL A 271 5.67 2.04 -1.68
CA VAL A 271 6.15 3.05 -2.65
C VAL A 271 5.55 4.42 -2.32
N PHE A 272 4.28 4.48 -1.91
CA PHE A 272 3.60 5.71 -1.52
C PHE A 272 4.21 6.33 -0.26
N HIS A 273 4.65 5.51 0.71
CA HIS A 273 5.42 5.99 1.86
C HIS A 273 6.62 6.81 1.40
N THR A 274 7.45 6.28 0.50
CA THR A 274 8.63 6.96 -0.03
C THR A 274 8.27 8.25 -0.79
N VAL A 275 7.20 8.23 -1.60
CA VAL A 275 6.75 9.43 -2.32
C VAL A 275 6.19 10.49 -1.37
N LEU A 276 5.41 10.10 -0.36
CA LEU A 276 4.76 10.98 0.61
C LEU A 276 5.78 11.63 1.55
N THR A 277 6.74 10.89 2.09
CA THR A 277 7.79 11.45 2.97
C THR A 277 8.68 12.43 2.21
N ALA A 278 9.03 12.11 0.95
CA ALA A 278 9.72 13.03 0.05
C ALA A 278 8.88 14.30 -0.20
N HIS A 279 7.59 14.14 -0.50
CA HIS A 279 6.66 15.26 -0.68
C HIS A 279 6.56 16.14 0.57
N LEU A 280 6.41 15.54 1.76
CA LEU A 280 6.35 16.28 3.03
C LEU A 280 7.63 17.09 3.25
N ARG A 281 8.79 16.50 3.00
CA ARG A 281 10.07 17.20 3.15
C ARG A 281 10.19 18.37 2.19
N GLU A 282 9.79 18.18 0.93
CA GLU A 282 9.88 19.20 -0.11
C GLU A 282 8.87 20.35 0.09
N GLN A 283 7.62 20.02 0.41
CA GLN A 283 6.50 20.96 0.40
C GLN A 283 6.14 21.50 1.79
N CYS A 284 6.29 20.69 2.84
CA CYS A 284 5.96 21.05 4.22
C CYS A 284 7.21 21.37 5.07
N GLY A 285 8.40 21.03 4.57
CA GLY A 285 9.68 21.31 5.21
C GLY A 285 10.18 20.22 6.16
N GLU A 286 11.41 20.40 6.63
CA GLU A 286 12.15 19.41 7.42
C GLU A 286 11.48 19.08 8.76
N ASP A 287 10.75 20.02 9.37
CA ASP A 287 10.09 19.81 10.67
C ASP A 287 8.87 18.87 10.57
N ALA A 288 8.07 19.00 9.51
CA ALA A 288 6.94 18.11 9.25
C ALA A 288 7.43 16.68 8.95
N TYR A 289 8.45 16.56 8.10
CA TYR A 289 9.13 15.31 7.80
C TYR A 289 9.70 14.65 9.07
N ALA A 290 10.47 15.37 9.89
CA ALA A 290 11.04 14.84 11.13
C ALA A 290 9.96 14.43 12.15
N SER A 291 8.85 15.17 12.24
CA SER A 291 7.72 14.84 13.10
C SER A 291 7.11 13.49 12.71
N LEU A 292 6.85 13.27 11.42
CA LEU A 292 6.37 11.98 10.92
C LEU A 292 7.36 10.85 11.25
N LEU A 293 8.65 11.02 10.96
CA LEU A 293 9.66 10.00 11.27
C LEU A 293 9.68 9.65 12.77
N GLY A 294 9.57 10.65 13.66
CA GLY A 294 9.50 10.43 15.09
C GLY A 294 8.24 9.65 15.53
N GLN A 295 7.10 9.91 14.89
CA GLN A 295 5.88 9.14 15.12
C GLN A 295 6.04 7.68 14.67
N LEU A 296 6.58 7.45 13.47
CA LEU A 296 6.82 6.10 12.95
C LEU A 296 7.83 5.33 13.83
N ASP A 297 8.92 5.96 14.25
CA ASP A 297 9.89 5.36 15.18
C ASP A 297 9.22 4.94 16.51
N THR A 298 8.36 5.80 17.07
CA THR A 298 7.60 5.49 18.29
C THR A 298 6.66 4.30 18.10
N LEU A 299 5.95 4.23 16.97
CA LEU A 299 5.08 3.11 16.63
C LEU A 299 5.85 1.79 16.55
N VAL A 300 7.02 1.80 15.91
CA VAL A 300 7.87 0.63 15.74
C VAL A 300 8.48 0.19 17.06
N ALA A 301 8.99 1.13 17.87
CA ALA A 301 9.53 0.84 19.19
C ALA A 301 8.47 0.21 20.11
N GLY A 302 7.23 0.71 20.07
CA GLY A 302 6.09 0.13 20.79
C GLY A 302 5.62 -1.23 20.28
N SER A 303 6.05 -1.63 19.07
CA SER A 303 5.62 -2.87 18.38
C SER A 303 6.68 -3.99 18.41
N ARG A 304 7.84 -3.79 19.08
CA ARG A 304 8.90 -4.82 19.18
C ARG A 304 8.37 -6.08 19.89
N PRO A 305 8.62 -7.30 19.37
CA PRO A 305 7.80 -8.47 19.70
C PRO A 305 8.22 -9.20 20.98
N ALA A 306 7.21 -9.60 21.75
CA ALA A 306 7.21 -10.93 22.37
C ALA A 306 7.06 -11.99 21.26
N ALA A 307 8.19 -12.50 20.76
CA ALA A 307 8.46 -13.79 20.11
C ALA A 307 7.53 -14.45 19.05
N HIS A 308 6.37 -13.91 18.68
CA HIS A 308 5.49 -14.52 17.67
C HIS A 308 4.99 -13.48 16.68
N ALA A 309 4.80 -13.93 15.43
CA ALA A 309 4.28 -13.18 14.29
C ALA A 309 3.37 -12.05 14.77
N THR A 310 3.94 -10.84 14.84
CA THR A 310 3.21 -9.65 15.24
C THR A 310 1.96 -9.59 14.36
N ASP A 311 0.81 -9.24 14.92
CA ASP A 311 -0.33 -8.82 14.10
C ASP A 311 0.10 -7.54 13.38
N LEU A 312 0.79 -7.70 12.24
CA LEU A 312 1.25 -6.62 11.38
C LEU A 312 0.07 -5.77 10.92
N GLY A 313 -1.17 -6.26 11.03
CA GLY A 313 -2.37 -5.49 10.78
C GLY A 313 -2.49 -4.27 11.70
N ALA A 314 -2.14 -4.39 12.98
CA ALA A 314 -2.18 -3.27 13.93
C ALA A 314 -1.11 -2.22 13.62
N LEU A 315 0.14 -2.66 13.39
CA LEU A 315 1.24 -1.77 13.02
C LEU A 315 0.96 -1.08 11.67
N ARG A 316 0.52 -1.85 10.66
CA ARG A 316 0.14 -1.32 9.34
C ARG A 316 -0.96 -0.28 9.45
N ARG A 317 -2.02 -0.55 10.23
CA ARG A 317 -3.11 0.42 10.46
C ARG A 317 -2.57 1.72 11.06
N ALA A 318 -1.76 1.63 12.10
CA ALA A 318 -1.19 2.81 12.76
C ALA A 318 -0.22 3.57 11.85
N TRP A 319 0.56 2.86 11.05
CA TRP A 319 1.50 3.43 10.08
C TRP A 319 0.78 4.21 8.98
N VAL A 320 -0.24 3.59 8.35
CA VAL A 320 -1.08 4.25 7.34
C VAL A 320 -1.77 5.47 7.94
N LEU A 321 -2.32 5.36 9.14
CA LEU A 321 -2.92 6.50 9.83
C LEU A 321 -1.93 7.66 10.02
N ALA A 322 -0.71 7.38 10.49
CA ALA A 322 0.33 8.39 10.67
C ALA A 322 0.72 9.07 9.35
N LEU A 323 0.88 8.30 8.26
CA LEU A 323 1.22 8.84 6.94
C LEU A 323 0.17 9.81 6.43
N PHE A 324 -1.10 9.38 6.44
CA PHE A 324 -2.19 10.20 5.93
C PHE A 324 -2.45 11.41 6.82
N SER A 325 -2.48 11.26 8.15
CA SER A 325 -2.65 12.39 9.07
C SER A 325 -1.53 13.42 8.99
N ALA A 326 -0.29 13.02 8.69
CA ALA A 326 0.82 13.97 8.51
C ALA A 326 0.73 14.76 7.20
N ALA A 327 0.09 14.20 6.16
CA ALA A 327 -0.02 14.79 4.84
C ALA A 327 -1.34 15.52 4.57
N GLU A 328 -2.28 15.46 5.51
CA GLU A 328 -3.53 16.21 5.45
C GLU A 328 -3.30 17.72 5.37
N ARG A 329 -3.95 18.36 4.39
CA ARG A 329 -3.96 19.80 4.19
C ARG A 329 -5.39 20.31 4.21
N ASP A 330 -5.55 21.57 4.58
CA ASP A 330 -6.83 22.29 4.50
C ASP A 330 -7.99 21.63 5.31
N VAL A 331 -7.64 20.81 6.30
CA VAL A 331 -8.61 20.24 7.23
C VAL A 331 -9.06 21.33 8.21
N SER A 332 -10.37 21.55 8.29
CA SER A 332 -10.95 22.49 9.26
C SER A 332 -10.49 22.16 10.68
N ALA A 333 -10.21 23.18 11.51
CA ALA A 333 -9.87 22.99 12.92
C ALA A 333 -10.98 22.28 13.72
N GLU A 334 -12.21 22.30 13.22
CA GLU A 334 -13.37 21.62 13.81
C GLU A 334 -13.55 20.19 13.28
N ALA A 335 -12.78 19.77 12.27
CA ALA A 335 -12.91 18.44 11.70
C ALA A 335 -12.48 17.37 12.70
N VAL A 336 -13.18 16.23 12.67
CA VAL A 336 -12.87 15.08 13.52
C VAL A 336 -11.52 14.51 13.07
N PRO A 337 -10.54 14.25 13.95
CA PRO A 337 -9.27 13.65 13.53
C PRO A 337 -9.47 12.29 12.84
N LEU A 338 -8.65 11.97 11.83
CA LEU A 338 -8.73 10.71 11.08
C LEU A 338 -8.70 9.49 12.00
N GLU A 339 -7.90 9.53 13.06
CA GLU A 339 -7.83 8.48 14.09
C GLU A 339 -9.20 8.22 14.73
N GLN A 340 -9.94 9.29 15.05
CA GLN A 340 -11.25 9.19 15.68
C GLN A 340 -12.30 8.64 14.70
N LEU A 341 -12.20 8.98 13.41
CA LEU A 341 -13.06 8.41 12.36
C LEU A 341 -12.81 6.91 12.20
N VAL A 342 -11.54 6.48 12.14
CA VAL A 342 -11.17 5.06 12.04
C VAL A 342 -11.62 4.29 13.28
N ARG A 343 -11.46 4.87 14.48
CA ARG A 343 -11.99 4.28 15.72
C ARG A 343 -13.51 4.16 15.67
N ARG A 344 -14.20 5.19 15.15
CA ARG A 344 -15.65 5.20 15.02
C ARG A 344 -16.15 4.09 14.10
N ILE A 345 -15.48 3.85 12.97
CA ILE A 345 -15.78 2.72 12.09
C ILE A 345 -15.60 1.39 12.83
N ALA A 346 -14.51 1.23 13.59
CA ALA A 346 -14.27 0.01 14.35
C ALA A 346 -15.35 -0.25 15.41
N GLU A 347 -15.84 0.79 16.10
CA GLU A 347 -16.98 0.71 17.03
C GLU A 347 -18.28 0.27 16.33
N LEU A 348 -18.49 0.72 15.10
CA LEU A 348 -19.70 0.46 14.32
C LEU A 348 -19.65 -0.85 13.51
N ALA A 349 -18.50 -1.50 13.44
CA ALA A 349 -18.24 -2.66 12.58
C ALA A 349 -19.12 -3.88 12.88
N CYS A 350 -19.69 -3.97 14.09
CA CYS A 350 -20.60 -5.06 14.48
C CYS A 350 -22.00 -4.58 14.88
N THR A 351 -22.31 -3.29 14.68
CA THR A 351 -23.59 -2.70 15.13
C THR A 351 -24.58 -2.69 13.97
N SER A 352 -25.56 -3.58 13.91
CA SER A 352 -26.58 -3.56 12.85
C SER A 352 -27.58 -2.40 13.02
N GLY A 353 -28.30 -2.08 11.94
CA GLY A 353 -29.45 -1.19 11.94
C GLY A 353 -29.22 0.08 11.12
N TRP A 354 -30.33 0.67 10.68
CA TRP A 354 -30.35 1.84 9.79
C TRP A 354 -29.51 3.01 10.30
N ASP A 355 -29.67 3.40 11.57
CA ASP A 355 -28.91 4.51 12.16
C ASP A 355 -27.41 4.23 12.23
N ALA A 356 -27.03 2.97 12.50
CA ALA A 356 -25.62 2.57 12.51
C ALA A 356 -25.05 2.58 11.09
N ALA A 357 -25.82 2.12 10.10
CA ALA A 357 -25.45 2.14 8.70
C ALA A 357 -25.24 3.55 8.15
N ARG A 358 -26.07 4.50 8.56
CA ARG A 358 -25.89 5.93 8.23
C ARG A 358 -24.62 6.51 8.85
N LYS A 359 -24.36 6.19 10.12
CA LYS A 359 -23.14 6.62 10.81
C LYS A 359 -21.88 6.00 10.19
N ARG A 360 -21.95 4.74 9.76
CA ARG A 360 -20.88 4.06 9.02
C ARG A 360 -20.63 4.76 7.68
N ALA A 361 -21.67 5.00 6.89
CA ALA A 361 -21.53 5.68 5.61
C ALA A 361 -20.87 7.05 5.75
N ALA A 362 -21.32 7.87 6.70
CA ALA A 362 -20.76 9.20 6.94
C ALA A 362 -19.27 9.14 7.31
N ALA A 363 -18.88 8.25 8.23
CA ALA A 363 -17.48 8.11 8.62
C ALA A 363 -16.62 7.49 7.49
N ALA A 364 -17.15 6.52 6.75
CA ALA A 364 -16.46 5.88 5.63
C ALA A 364 -16.23 6.86 4.47
N GLU A 365 -17.23 7.67 4.15
CA GLU A 365 -17.13 8.77 3.18
C GLU A 365 -16.05 9.77 3.59
N GLU A 366 -16.07 10.27 4.82
CA GLU A 366 -15.09 11.25 5.28
C GLU A 366 -13.66 10.68 5.28
N ILE A 367 -13.48 9.41 5.68
CA ILE A 367 -12.20 8.72 5.56
C ILE A 367 -11.78 8.65 4.08
N THR A 368 -12.66 8.17 3.20
CA THR A 368 -12.36 7.99 1.77
C THR A 368 -11.96 9.30 1.12
N ASP A 369 -12.70 10.38 1.40
CA ASP A 369 -12.44 11.72 0.88
C ASP A 369 -11.05 12.23 1.30
N ARG A 370 -10.73 12.14 2.59
CA ARG A 370 -9.43 12.61 3.13
C ARG A 370 -8.25 11.81 2.58
N LEU A 371 -8.39 10.48 2.50
CA LEU A 371 -7.35 9.63 1.90
C LEU A 371 -7.16 9.95 0.42
N ALA A 372 -8.25 10.09 -0.34
CA ALA A 372 -8.20 10.46 -1.76
C ALA A 372 -7.54 11.82 -1.96
N ALA A 373 -7.92 12.84 -1.19
CA ALA A 373 -7.35 14.18 -1.27
C ALA A 373 -5.82 14.16 -1.06
N VAL A 374 -5.33 13.42 -0.07
CA VAL A 374 -3.89 13.23 0.16
C VAL A 374 -3.22 12.51 -1.02
N ILE A 375 -3.80 11.41 -1.51
CA ILE A 375 -3.25 10.66 -2.66
C ILE A 375 -3.14 11.57 -3.88
N LEU A 376 -4.22 12.27 -4.23
CA LEU A 376 -4.28 13.13 -5.41
C LEU A 376 -3.27 14.30 -5.30
N ALA A 377 -3.14 14.93 -4.13
CA ALA A 377 -2.18 16.01 -3.92
C ALA A 377 -0.72 15.52 -3.94
N VAL A 378 -0.43 14.38 -3.31
CA VAL A 378 0.94 13.83 -3.24
C VAL A 378 1.40 13.36 -4.62
N LEU A 379 0.51 12.71 -5.39
CA LEU A 379 0.79 12.20 -6.74
C LEU A 379 0.63 13.26 -7.84
N ARG A 380 0.20 14.49 -7.52
CA ARG A 380 -0.07 15.58 -8.48
C ARG A 380 -1.12 15.21 -9.53
N LEU A 381 -2.21 14.61 -9.06
CA LEU A 381 -3.36 14.15 -9.83
C LEU A 381 -4.60 15.00 -9.53
N GLU A 382 -4.45 16.29 -9.21
CA GLU A 382 -5.53 17.19 -8.79
C GLU A 382 -6.59 17.45 -9.89
N GLY A 383 -6.34 17.00 -11.11
CA GLY A 383 -7.32 16.99 -12.20
C GLY A 383 -8.35 15.84 -12.12
N LEU A 384 -8.21 14.92 -11.16
CA LEU A 384 -9.17 13.85 -10.91
C LEU A 384 -10.20 14.27 -9.85
N ASP A 385 -11.46 13.92 -10.09
CA ASP A 385 -12.53 13.97 -9.10
C ASP A 385 -12.63 12.63 -8.37
N LEU A 386 -12.84 12.65 -7.05
CA LEU A 386 -13.40 11.52 -6.31
C LEU A 386 -14.92 11.54 -6.45
N LEU A 387 -15.48 10.52 -7.09
CA LEU A 387 -16.93 10.32 -7.18
C LEU A 387 -17.32 9.05 -6.43
N LEU A 388 -18.23 9.20 -5.48
CA LEU A 388 -18.83 8.09 -4.74
C LEU A 388 -19.99 7.50 -5.55
N ARG A 389 -20.18 6.19 -5.39
CA ARG A 389 -21.28 5.41 -5.98
C ARG A 389 -21.91 4.51 -4.91
N GLY A 390 -22.99 3.81 -5.28
CA GLY A 390 -23.52 2.72 -4.47
C GLY A 390 -24.06 3.15 -3.10
N SER A 391 -23.90 2.24 -2.14
CA SER A 391 -24.46 2.37 -0.79
C SER A 391 -23.83 3.53 0.00
N CYS A 392 -22.51 3.74 -0.16
CA CYS A 392 -21.81 4.86 0.47
C CYS A 392 -22.29 6.21 -0.06
N ALA A 393 -22.41 6.35 -1.39
CA ALA A 393 -22.95 7.58 -1.99
C ALA A 393 -24.36 7.89 -1.49
N GLN A 394 -25.23 6.91 -1.31
CA GLN A 394 -26.58 7.20 -0.83
C GLN A 394 -26.69 7.36 0.70
N GLY A 395 -25.56 7.30 1.41
CA GLY A 395 -25.47 7.60 2.84
C GLY A 395 -25.92 6.45 3.74
N VAL A 396 -25.90 5.20 3.27
CA VAL A 396 -26.28 4.02 4.07
C VAL A 396 -25.35 2.86 3.76
N LEU A 397 -24.46 2.48 4.70
CA LEU A 397 -23.46 1.42 4.50
C LEU A 397 -23.73 0.21 5.42
N GLY A 398 -24.07 -0.95 4.85
CA GLY A 398 -24.33 -2.19 5.57
C GLY A 398 -23.06 -2.86 6.12
N LEU A 399 -23.22 -3.92 6.95
CA LEU A 399 -22.10 -4.65 7.58
C LEU A 399 -21.22 -5.46 6.61
N GLY A 400 -21.69 -5.69 5.39
CA GLY A 400 -20.92 -6.34 4.32
C GLY A 400 -21.02 -5.57 3.00
N SER A 401 -21.19 -4.24 3.11
CA SER A 401 -21.14 -3.34 1.97
C SER A 401 -19.73 -2.79 1.80
N ASP A 402 -19.30 -2.73 0.56
CA ASP A 402 -18.14 -2.05 0.06
C ASP A 402 -18.39 -0.54 -0.14
N ILE A 403 -17.30 0.21 -0.18
CA ILE A 403 -17.26 1.59 -0.63
C ILE A 403 -17.00 1.60 -2.13
N ASP A 404 -18.04 1.88 -2.90
CA ASP A 404 -17.93 2.07 -4.35
C ASP A 404 -17.51 3.50 -4.68
N PHE A 405 -16.41 3.65 -5.42
CA PHE A 405 -15.94 4.98 -5.84
C PHE A 405 -15.25 4.93 -7.21
N GLU A 406 -14.90 6.09 -7.74
CA GLU A 406 -13.93 6.24 -8.81
C GLU A 406 -13.10 7.52 -8.64
N LEU A 407 -11.86 7.49 -9.12
CA LEU A 407 -10.98 8.65 -9.24
C LEU A 407 -10.87 8.97 -10.73
N SER A 408 -11.74 9.84 -11.25
CA SER A 408 -11.95 9.99 -12.69
C SER A 408 -11.94 11.45 -13.14
N SER A 409 -11.77 11.66 -14.45
CA SER A 409 -11.85 12.99 -15.06
C SER A 409 -12.35 12.88 -16.50
N ALA A 410 -12.55 14.02 -17.17
CA ALA A 410 -12.85 14.02 -18.61
C ALA A 410 -11.75 13.34 -19.45
N ALA A 411 -10.49 13.41 -19.02
CA ALA A 411 -9.37 12.74 -19.69
C ALA A 411 -9.28 11.24 -19.35
N LEU A 412 -9.79 10.85 -18.18
CA LEU A 412 -9.80 9.46 -17.68
C LEU A 412 -11.22 9.07 -17.24
N PRO A 413 -12.17 8.94 -18.19
CA PRO A 413 -13.58 8.76 -17.89
C PRO A 413 -13.94 7.41 -17.26
N TYR A 414 -12.99 6.48 -17.27
CA TYR A 414 -13.10 5.13 -16.72
C TYR A 414 -12.24 4.93 -15.47
N GLY A 415 -11.83 6.02 -14.81
CA GLY A 415 -11.06 6.00 -13.57
C GLY A 415 -9.54 5.90 -13.78
N HIS A 416 -8.78 6.33 -12.76
CA HIS A 416 -7.33 6.22 -12.68
C HIS A 416 -6.94 5.03 -11.80
N ARG A 417 -7.01 3.83 -12.37
CA ARG A 417 -6.85 2.55 -11.65
C ARG A 417 -5.63 2.50 -10.70
N PRO A 418 -4.43 2.97 -11.05
CA PRO A 418 -3.29 2.92 -10.12
C PRO A 418 -3.46 3.74 -8.84
N ALA A 419 -4.25 4.81 -8.88
CA ALA A 419 -4.56 5.64 -7.70
C ALA A 419 -5.73 5.03 -6.91
N GLU A 420 -6.71 4.45 -7.60
CA GLU A 420 -7.82 3.72 -6.99
C GLU A 420 -7.32 2.49 -6.22
N ASP A 421 -6.42 1.69 -6.80
CA ASP A 421 -5.80 0.53 -6.14
C ASP A 421 -5.06 0.95 -4.86
N LEU A 422 -4.38 2.10 -4.87
CA LEU A 422 -3.71 2.64 -3.69
C LEU A 422 -4.72 3.06 -2.61
N LEU A 423 -5.82 3.72 -2.99
CA LEU A 423 -6.89 4.09 -2.06
C LEU A 423 -7.56 2.85 -1.46
N ILE A 424 -7.80 1.81 -2.27
CA ILE A 424 -8.33 0.51 -1.81
C ILE A 424 -7.37 -0.13 -0.79
N GLU A 425 -6.07 -0.17 -1.06
CA GLU A 425 -5.08 -0.69 -0.11
C GLU A 425 -5.08 0.10 1.22
N ALA A 426 -5.21 1.43 1.16
CA ALA A 426 -5.31 2.28 2.34
C ALA A 426 -6.59 2.02 3.16
N LEU A 427 -7.75 1.95 2.51
CA LEU A 427 -9.04 1.65 3.13
C LEU A 427 -9.06 0.26 3.76
N ALA A 428 -8.46 -0.74 3.10
CA ALA A 428 -8.34 -2.10 3.61
C ALA A 428 -7.55 -2.14 4.94
N CYS A 429 -6.54 -1.28 5.13
CA CYS A 429 -5.82 -1.17 6.41
C CYS A 429 -6.76 -0.75 7.56
N PHE A 430 -7.83 -0.02 7.25
CA PHE A 430 -8.87 0.37 8.20
C PHE A 430 -10.02 -0.63 8.32
N ARG A 431 -9.99 -1.77 7.59
CA ARG A 431 -11.09 -2.74 7.43
C ARG A 431 -12.32 -2.11 6.78
N LEU A 432 -12.09 -1.27 5.79
CA LEU A 432 -13.11 -0.77 4.89
C LEU A 432 -12.90 -1.45 3.54
N ASP A 433 -13.81 -2.34 3.18
CA ASP A 433 -13.82 -2.94 1.84
C ASP A 433 -14.24 -1.88 0.83
N ALA A 434 -13.58 -1.85 -0.32
CA ALA A 434 -13.80 -0.81 -1.32
C ALA A 434 -13.54 -1.33 -2.73
N GLU A 435 -14.30 -0.79 -3.69
CA GLU A 435 -14.19 -1.13 -5.11
C GLU A 435 -14.06 0.14 -5.96
N GLY A 436 -13.09 0.14 -6.87
CA GLY A 436 -12.84 1.25 -7.78
C GLY A 436 -13.67 1.19 -9.06
N SER A 437 -13.24 1.92 -10.07
CA SER A 437 -13.90 2.02 -11.38
C SER A 437 -14.00 0.69 -12.14
N THR A 438 -13.11 -0.28 -11.87
CA THR A 438 -13.12 -1.58 -12.56
C THR A 438 -14.32 -2.47 -12.22
N ALA A 439 -14.99 -2.22 -11.10
CA ALA A 439 -16.22 -2.89 -10.71
C ALA A 439 -17.48 -2.26 -11.33
N ARG A 440 -17.31 -1.20 -12.15
CA ARG A 440 -18.43 -0.56 -12.85
C ARG A 440 -19.14 -1.56 -13.78
N PRO A 441 -20.48 -1.50 -13.85
CA PRO A 441 -21.20 -2.12 -14.94
C PRO A 441 -20.66 -1.62 -16.29
N VAL A 442 -20.53 -2.52 -17.27
CA VAL A 442 -20.05 -2.18 -18.64
C VAL A 442 -21.14 -1.47 -19.46
N GLU A 443 -22.31 -1.26 -18.85
CA GLU A 443 -23.54 -0.78 -19.46
C GLU A 443 -23.42 0.69 -19.88
N ARG A 444 -24.08 1.03 -20.99
CA ARG A 444 -23.99 2.35 -21.64
C ARG A 444 -25.37 2.91 -21.93
N ASP A 445 -26.18 3.08 -20.89
CA ASP A 445 -27.52 3.67 -20.99
C ASP A 445 -27.45 5.17 -21.32
N LEU A 446 -26.44 5.85 -20.77
CA LEU A 446 -26.11 7.24 -21.04
C LEU A 446 -24.81 7.28 -21.81
N VAL A 447 -24.77 8.00 -22.94
CA VAL A 447 -23.60 8.11 -23.81
C VAL A 447 -23.37 9.57 -24.17
N SER A 448 -22.11 9.97 -24.22
CA SER A 448 -21.70 11.30 -24.69
C SER A 448 -22.05 11.48 -26.18
N ALA A 449 -22.16 12.72 -26.64
CA ALA A 449 -22.53 13.03 -28.02
C ALA A 449 -21.56 12.42 -29.07
N ASP A 450 -20.31 12.22 -28.70
CA ASP A 450 -19.26 11.62 -29.54
C ASP A 450 -19.18 10.08 -29.41
N GLY A 451 -19.98 9.46 -28.54
CA GLY A 451 -19.95 8.02 -28.28
C GLY A 451 -18.77 7.54 -27.41
N GLY A 452 -17.87 8.43 -27.00
CA GLY A 452 -16.61 8.10 -26.34
C GLY A 452 -16.72 7.72 -24.87
N THR A 453 -17.75 8.23 -24.18
CA THR A 453 -17.99 8.01 -22.75
C THR A 453 -19.39 7.49 -22.53
N GLY A 454 -19.56 6.55 -21.60
CA GLY A 454 -20.88 6.10 -21.17
C GLY A 454 -20.98 5.75 -19.70
N ARG A 455 -22.23 5.71 -19.20
CA ARG A 455 -22.62 5.35 -17.84
C ARG A 455 -23.86 4.47 -17.85
N ASP A 456 -23.93 3.59 -16.85
CA ASP A 456 -25.19 2.97 -16.43
C ASP A 456 -26.12 4.03 -15.82
N LEU A 457 -27.42 3.87 -16.04
CA LEU A 457 -28.42 4.78 -15.54
C LEU A 457 -28.52 4.76 -14.00
N HIS A 458 -28.34 3.59 -13.36
CA HIS A 458 -28.40 3.49 -11.90
C HIS A 458 -27.19 4.13 -11.25
N GLU A 459 -26.00 3.88 -11.78
CA GLU A 459 -24.77 4.56 -11.41
C GLU A 459 -24.96 6.08 -11.48
N TRP A 460 -25.52 6.58 -12.59
CA TRP A 460 -25.76 8.01 -12.75
C TRP A 460 -26.57 8.60 -11.60
N PHE A 461 -27.67 7.97 -11.19
CA PHE A 461 -28.49 8.50 -10.09
C PHE A 461 -27.78 8.55 -8.74
N GLU A 462 -26.71 7.80 -8.56
CA GLU A 462 -25.97 7.66 -7.31
C GLU A 462 -24.70 8.51 -7.29
N LEU A 463 -24.21 8.97 -8.44
CA LEU A 463 -22.96 9.72 -8.55
C LEU A 463 -23.02 11.04 -7.78
N ARG A 464 -22.07 11.18 -6.86
CA ARG A 464 -21.81 12.46 -6.20
C ARG A 464 -20.37 12.59 -5.71
N ARG A 465 -19.90 13.82 -5.56
CA ARG A 465 -18.73 14.14 -4.75
C ARG A 465 -19.02 13.95 -3.24
N PRO A 466 -17.99 13.61 -2.44
CA PRO A 466 -18.09 13.66 -0.98
C PRO A 466 -18.59 15.02 -0.47
N GLY A 467 -19.32 15.02 0.65
CA GLY A 467 -19.92 16.21 1.25
C GLY A 467 -21.15 16.76 0.53
N SER A 468 -21.40 16.40 -0.73
CA SER A 468 -22.63 16.76 -1.42
C SER A 468 -23.81 15.90 -0.93
N THR A 469 -24.96 16.54 -0.68
CA THR A 469 -26.21 15.83 -0.38
C THR A 469 -27.11 15.65 -1.60
N ALA A 470 -26.71 16.23 -2.73
CA ALA A 470 -27.40 16.17 -4.00
C ALA A 470 -26.50 15.57 -5.09
N HIS A 471 -27.10 15.29 -6.23
CA HIS A 471 -26.42 14.73 -7.40
C HIS A 471 -25.37 15.71 -7.92
N ASP A 472 -24.12 15.28 -7.87
CA ASP A 472 -22.95 16.03 -8.30
C ASP A 472 -21.98 15.07 -9.01
N PRO A 473 -22.25 14.74 -10.29
CA PRO A 473 -21.46 13.76 -11.03
C PRO A 473 -20.11 14.34 -11.49
N GLY A 474 -19.68 15.50 -10.96
CA GLY A 474 -18.41 16.14 -11.25
C GLY A 474 -18.23 16.45 -12.73
N TRP A 475 -17.05 16.12 -13.27
CA TRP A 475 -16.75 16.28 -14.70
C TRP A 475 -17.78 15.63 -15.64
N ALA A 476 -18.46 14.56 -15.21
CA ALA A 476 -19.42 13.84 -16.05
C ALA A 476 -20.68 14.68 -16.37
N ALA A 477 -20.99 15.70 -15.55
CA ALA A 477 -22.05 16.66 -15.84
C ALA A 477 -21.84 17.41 -17.16
N ALA A 478 -20.58 17.65 -17.53
CA ALA A 478 -20.23 18.37 -18.76
C ALA A 478 -20.12 17.44 -19.98
N ALA A 479 -19.86 16.15 -19.75
CA ALA A 479 -19.60 15.17 -20.81
C ALA A 479 -20.86 14.40 -21.25
N LEU A 480 -21.81 14.19 -20.33
CA LEU A 480 -23.01 13.38 -20.57
C LEU A 480 -24.25 14.25 -20.60
N THR A 481 -25.16 13.95 -21.53
CA THR A 481 -26.46 14.60 -21.57
C THR A 481 -27.30 14.10 -20.40
N LEU A 482 -27.97 15.02 -19.71
CA LEU A 482 -28.92 14.66 -18.65
C LEU A 482 -29.96 13.67 -19.21
N PRO A 483 -30.28 12.59 -18.46
CA PRO A 483 -31.26 11.62 -18.92
C PRO A 483 -32.61 12.28 -19.14
N SER A 484 -33.20 12.05 -20.31
CA SER A 484 -34.58 12.47 -20.60
C SER A 484 -35.58 11.68 -19.76
N ALA A 485 -36.81 12.17 -19.60
CA ALA A 485 -37.87 11.40 -18.93
C ALA A 485 -38.08 10.01 -19.57
N ASP A 486 -37.96 9.93 -20.91
CA ASP A 486 -38.02 8.67 -21.65
C ASP A 486 -36.86 7.73 -21.31
N THR A 487 -35.66 8.27 -21.05
CA THR A 487 -34.48 7.50 -20.62
C THR A 487 -34.70 6.97 -19.20
N VAL A 488 -35.18 7.81 -18.29
CA VAL A 488 -35.48 7.43 -16.89
C VAL A 488 -36.61 6.39 -16.82
N GLY A 489 -37.53 6.37 -17.79
CA GLY A 489 -38.66 5.44 -17.84
C GLY A 489 -38.37 4.07 -18.45
N ARG A 490 -37.17 3.83 -19.00
CA ARG A 490 -36.81 2.55 -19.64
C ARG A 490 -36.08 1.61 -18.68
N PRO A 491 -36.23 0.28 -18.83
CA PRO A 491 -35.37 -0.67 -18.13
C PRO A 491 -33.89 -0.41 -18.45
N SER A 492 -33.00 -0.54 -17.47
CA SER A 492 -31.56 -0.59 -17.77
C SER A 492 -31.21 -1.94 -18.40
N GLN A 493 -29.99 -2.05 -18.93
CA GLN A 493 -29.46 -3.34 -19.40
C GLN A 493 -29.48 -4.41 -18.31
N TYR A 494 -29.15 -4.07 -17.08
CA TYR A 494 -29.26 -4.98 -15.94
C TYR A 494 -30.68 -5.54 -15.75
N GLU A 495 -31.69 -4.67 -15.83
CA GLU A 495 -33.09 -5.08 -15.68
C GLU A 495 -33.56 -5.96 -16.86
N ASP A 496 -33.06 -5.71 -18.07
CA ASP A 496 -33.37 -6.53 -19.24
C ASP A 496 -32.78 -7.95 -19.18
N GLN A 497 -31.70 -8.17 -18.41
CA GLN A 497 -31.07 -9.49 -18.22
C GLN A 497 -31.88 -10.42 -17.30
N GLY A 498 -32.84 -9.88 -16.55
CA GLY A 498 -33.69 -10.65 -15.62
C GLY A 498 -33.27 -10.53 -14.16
N ARG A 499 -34.14 -10.99 -13.26
CA ARG A 499 -33.99 -10.83 -11.81
C ARG A 499 -33.09 -11.91 -11.20
N GLU A 500 -32.02 -11.50 -10.52
CA GLU A 500 -31.30 -12.37 -9.59
C GLU A 500 -31.89 -12.25 -8.17
N LEU A 501 -32.37 -13.36 -7.60
CA LEU A 501 -33.05 -13.40 -6.30
C LEU A 501 -32.06 -13.42 -5.12
N THR A 502 -31.30 -12.33 -4.94
CA THR A 502 -30.44 -12.13 -3.76
C THR A 502 -30.81 -10.86 -3.00
N ALA A 503 -30.41 -10.79 -1.72
CA ALA A 503 -30.61 -9.59 -0.92
C ALA A 503 -29.84 -8.37 -1.46
N LYS A 504 -28.67 -8.58 -2.11
CA LYS A 504 -27.90 -7.52 -2.79
C LYS A 504 -28.72 -6.90 -3.93
N TYR A 505 -29.30 -7.74 -4.79
CA TYR A 505 -30.06 -7.23 -5.93
C TYR A 505 -31.43 -6.67 -5.55
N LEU A 506 -32.12 -7.25 -4.57
CA LEU A 506 -33.35 -6.65 -4.05
C LEU A 506 -33.09 -5.27 -3.46
N TRP A 507 -31.98 -5.09 -2.71
CA TRP A 507 -31.56 -3.78 -2.23
C TRP A 507 -31.30 -2.81 -3.38
N PHE A 508 -30.52 -3.23 -4.38
CA PHE A 508 -30.26 -2.44 -5.58
C PHE A 508 -31.56 -1.99 -6.30
N GLU A 509 -32.50 -2.92 -6.53
CA GLU A 509 -33.76 -2.59 -7.21
C GLU A 509 -34.65 -1.63 -6.41
N SER A 510 -34.71 -1.78 -5.09
CA SER A 510 -35.51 -0.89 -4.24
C SER A 510 -34.98 0.55 -4.29
N ARG A 511 -33.65 0.71 -4.31
CA ARG A 511 -32.98 1.99 -4.46
C ARG A 511 -33.14 2.57 -5.85
N ALA A 512 -33.07 1.73 -6.88
CA ALA A 512 -33.32 2.13 -8.26
C ALA A 512 -34.71 2.75 -8.44
N ALA A 513 -35.75 2.08 -7.91
CA ALA A 513 -37.12 2.58 -7.93
C ALA A 513 -37.24 3.93 -7.20
N LEU A 514 -36.64 4.01 -6.01
CA LEU A 514 -36.59 5.25 -5.22
C LEU A 514 -35.92 6.40 -5.98
N ALA A 515 -34.76 6.17 -6.56
CA ALA A 515 -34.00 7.17 -7.29
C ALA A 515 -34.75 7.71 -8.51
N ARG A 516 -35.39 6.83 -9.30
CA ARG A 516 -36.20 7.23 -10.47
C ARG A 516 -37.37 8.12 -10.08
N LEU A 517 -38.10 7.75 -9.02
CA LEU A 517 -39.23 8.54 -8.52
C LEU A 517 -38.77 9.89 -7.96
N ALA A 518 -37.67 9.91 -7.20
CA ALA A 518 -37.11 11.15 -6.70
C ALA A 518 -36.59 12.07 -7.83
N SER A 519 -36.02 11.48 -8.89
CA SER A 519 -35.56 12.20 -10.08
C SER A 519 -36.71 12.85 -10.83
N ALA A 520 -37.79 12.11 -11.09
CA ALA A 520 -38.98 12.58 -11.81
C ALA A 520 -39.64 13.80 -11.14
N CYS A 521 -39.51 13.95 -9.83
CA CYS A 521 -40.16 15.02 -9.07
C CYS A 521 -39.27 16.23 -8.81
N SER A 522 -37.96 16.13 -9.10
CA SER A 522 -37.02 17.19 -8.75
C SER A 522 -37.15 18.44 -9.63
N GLY A 523 -37.73 18.34 -10.85
CA GLY A 523 -38.30 19.41 -11.69
C GLY A 523 -37.42 20.61 -12.12
N ALA A 524 -36.47 21.05 -11.28
CA ALA A 524 -35.51 22.14 -11.43
C ALA A 524 -34.47 22.20 -10.27
N ALA A 525 -34.65 21.47 -9.17
CA ALA A 525 -33.72 21.40 -8.05
C ALA A 525 -32.67 20.29 -8.28
N PRO A 526 -31.45 20.39 -7.70
CA PRO A 526 -30.48 19.32 -7.81
C PRO A 526 -31.06 18.05 -7.17
N MET A 527 -31.06 16.96 -7.95
CA MET A 527 -31.69 15.69 -7.60
C MET A 527 -31.11 15.16 -6.28
N PRO A 528 -31.92 14.73 -5.29
CA PRO A 528 -31.41 14.17 -4.06
C PRO A 528 -30.79 12.79 -4.31
N VAL A 529 -29.59 12.54 -3.74
CA VAL A 529 -28.88 11.25 -3.88
C VAL A 529 -29.03 10.38 -2.64
N THR A 530 -28.99 10.98 -1.44
CA THR A 530 -29.07 10.17 -0.21
C THR A 530 -30.47 9.59 -0.01
N VAL A 531 -30.54 8.33 0.46
CA VAL A 531 -31.82 7.61 0.62
C VAL A 531 -32.81 8.42 1.47
N GLU A 532 -32.34 9.03 2.56
CA GLU A 532 -33.16 9.87 3.45
C GLU A 532 -33.79 11.07 2.72
N ARG A 533 -33.02 11.73 1.85
CA ARG A 533 -33.52 12.89 1.09
C ARG A 533 -34.46 12.45 -0.01
N GLN A 534 -34.18 11.34 -0.67
CA GLN A 534 -35.09 10.75 -1.66
C GLN A 534 -36.43 10.36 -1.02
N LEU A 535 -36.40 9.67 0.13
CA LEU A 535 -37.60 9.29 0.88
C LEU A 535 -38.40 10.51 1.40
N ALA A 536 -37.74 11.64 1.64
CA ALA A 536 -38.38 12.87 2.10
C ALA A 536 -39.19 13.57 0.99
N VAL A 537 -38.78 13.44 -0.28
CA VAL A 537 -39.47 14.08 -1.42
C VAL A 537 -40.58 13.20 -2.02
N LEU A 538 -40.57 11.88 -1.75
CA LEU A 538 -41.55 10.93 -2.30
C LEU A 538 -43.03 11.30 -2.08
N PRO A 539 -43.49 11.82 -0.92
CA PRO A 539 -44.91 12.10 -0.74
C PRO A 539 -45.45 13.14 -1.73
N GLN A 540 -44.58 14.03 -2.23
CA GLN A 540 -44.93 15.02 -3.27
C GLN A 540 -45.00 14.37 -4.66
N ALA A 541 -44.29 13.24 -4.84
CA ALA A 541 -44.17 12.52 -6.10
C ALA A 541 -45.36 11.60 -6.38
N ILE A 542 -45.69 10.77 -5.39
CA ILE A 542 -46.57 9.61 -5.56
C ILE A 542 -47.69 9.56 -4.52
N GLY A 543 -47.80 10.59 -3.67
CA GLY A 543 -48.76 10.62 -2.56
C GLY A 543 -48.25 9.91 -1.31
N VAL A 544 -48.93 10.18 -0.17
CA VAL A 544 -48.47 9.76 1.16
C VAL A 544 -48.52 8.24 1.35
N GLU A 545 -49.56 7.58 0.84
CA GLU A 545 -49.76 6.13 1.01
C GLU A 545 -48.71 5.33 0.24
N ASP A 546 -48.52 5.62 -1.05
CA ASP A 546 -47.49 4.95 -1.87
C ASP A 546 -46.07 5.26 -1.38
N ALA A 547 -45.83 6.49 -0.89
CA ALA A 547 -44.55 6.85 -0.29
C ALA A 547 -44.25 6.08 1.01
N ALA A 548 -45.28 5.80 1.82
CA ALA A 548 -45.13 4.96 3.01
C ALA A 548 -44.82 3.51 2.64
N GLU A 549 -45.51 2.94 1.64
CA GLU A 549 -45.25 1.58 1.17
C GLU A 549 -43.82 1.42 0.61
N LEU A 550 -43.36 2.36 -0.22
CA LEU A 550 -41.99 2.31 -0.76
C LEU A 550 -40.94 2.45 0.36
N ARG A 551 -41.18 3.33 1.33
CA ARG A 551 -40.29 3.47 2.50
C ARG A 551 -40.16 2.14 3.25
N ASP A 552 -41.27 1.45 3.49
CA ASP A 552 -41.27 0.15 4.15
C ASP A 552 -40.51 -0.91 3.33
N LEU A 553 -40.66 -0.92 2.01
CA LEU A 553 -39.92 -1.82 1.12
C LEU A 553 -38.41 -1.55 1.12
N VAL A 554 -38.00 -0.29 1.09
CA VAL A 554 -36.59 0.13 1.14
C VAL A 554 -35.96 -0.28 2.47
N HIS A 555 -36.62 -0.02 3.61
CA HIS A 555 -36.09 -0.44 4.91
C HIS A 555 -36.07 -1.97 5.08
N ALA A 556 -37.10 -2.68 4.60
CA ALA A 556 -37.15 -4.14 4.69
C ALA A 556 -36.06 -4.81 3.85
N SER A 557 -35.86 -4.35 2.61
CA SER A 557 -34.80 -4.85 1.73
C SER A 557 -33.40 -4.54 2.28
N PHE A 558 -33.18 -3.35 2.87
CA PHE A 558 -31.94 -3.04 3.57
C PHE A 558 -31.69 -3.96 4.77
N ALA A 559 -32.67 -4.15 5.64
CA ALA A 559 -32.53 -5.02 6.82
C ALA A 559 -32.19 -6.47 6.41
N LEU A 560 -32.79 -6.93 5.31
CA LEU A 560 -32.46 -8.23 4.73
C LEU A 560 -31.03 -8.27 4.18
N ARG A 561 -30.58 -7.21 3.50
CA ARG A 561 -29.20 -7.09 3.00
C ARG A 561 -28.16 -7.06 4.12
N GLU A 562 -28.46 -6.38 5.23
CA GLU A 562 -27.56 -6.25 6.38
C GLU A 562 -27.39 -7.58 7.14
N THR A 563 -28.42 -8.43 7.12
CA THR A 563 -28.41 -9.75 7.78
C THR A 563 -27.96 -10.89 6.86
N ALA A 564 -27.99 -10.68 5.55
CA ALA A 564 -27.49 -11.64 4.57
C ALA A 564 -25.96 -11.69 4.60
N ASP A 565 -25.41 -12.82 5.04
CA ASP A 565 -23.98 -13.10 4.95
C ASP A 565 -23.60 -13.35 3.48
N PRO A 566 -22.70 -12.54 2.87
CA PRO A 566 -22.24 -12.77 1.51
C PRO A 566 -21.49 -14.11 1.33
N ALA A 567 -20.91 -14.64 2.40
CA ALA A 567 -20.08 -15.85 2.37
C ALA A 567 -20.88 -17.16 2.53
N HIS A 568 -22.16 -17.08 2.93
CA HIS A 568 -22.99 -18.26 3.16
C HIS A 568 -24.27 -18.22 2.31
N PRO A 569 -24.68 -19.34 1.69
CA PRO A 569 -25.94 -19.41 0.97
C PRO A 569 -27.11 -19.06 1.88
N ALA A 570 -28.01 -18.20 1.39
CA ALA A 570 -29.23 -17.82 2.11
C ALA A 570 -30.02 -19.05 2.56
N ASP A 571 -30.41 -19.09 3.84
CA ASP A 571 -31.29 -20.14 4.36
C ASP A 571 -32.68 -20.07 3.70
N ASP A 572 -33.47 -21.14 3.84
CA ASP A 572 -34.80 -21.21 3.20
C ASP A 572 -35.73 -20.08 3.67
N ARG A 573 -35.54 -19.57 4.88
CA ARG A 573 -36.31 -18.45 5.42
C ARG A 573 -35.97 -17.15 4.70
N THR A 574 -34.68 -16.87 4.54
CA THR A 574 -34.13 -15.70 3.85
C THR A 574 -34.55 -15.73 2.38
N ARG A 575 -34.46 -16.88 1.70
CA ARG A 575 -34.94 -17.04 0.31
C ARG A 575 -36.43 -16.74 0.14
N ARG A 576 -37.27 -17.21 1.05
CA ARG A 576 -38.71 -16.89 1.05
C ARG A 576 -38.95 -15.39 1.26
N GLU A 577 -38.19 -14.77 2.15
CA GLU A 577 -38.31 -13.33 2.42
C GLU A 577 -37.85 -12.47 1.23
N ILE A 578 -36.73 -12.83 0.58
CA ILE A 578 -36.26 -12.19 -0.66
C ILE A 578 -37.38 -12.26 -1.71
N THR A 579 -37.95 -13.44 -1.94
CA THR A 579 -39.02 -13.64 -2.93
C THR A 579 -40.24 -12.79 -2.60
N ARG A 580 -40.69 -12.81 -1.33
CA ARG A 580 -41.84 -12.03 -0.87
C ARG A 580 -41.66 -10.54 -1.10
N LEU A 581 -40.49 -10.00 -0.79
CA LEU A 581 -40.22 -8.57 -0.96
C LEU A 581 -40.02 -8.20 -2.44
N ALA A 582 -39.41 -9.07 -3.24
CA ALA A 582 -39.30 -8.92 -4.69
C ALA A 582 -40.69 -8.82 -5.34
N ASP A 583 -41.60 -9.74 -5.02
CA ASP A 583 -42.97 -9.74 -5.56
C ASP A 583 -43.73 -8.46 -5.17
N ARG A 584 -43.57 -8.00 -3.91
CA ARG A 584 -44.18 -6.74 -3.46
C ARG A 584 -43.61 -5.54 -4.21
N LEU A 585 -42.29 -5.49 -4.42
CA LEU A 585 -41.64 -4.42 -5.18
C LEU A 585 -42.10 -4.43 -6.65
N ASP A 586 -42.27 -5.60 -7.27
CA ASP A 586 -42.76 -5.72 -8.64
C ASP A 586 -44.21 -5.24 -8.78
N LEU A 587 -45.09 -5.63 -7.85
CA LEU A 587 -46.47 -5.13 -7.80
C LEU A 587 -46.50 -3.60 -7.66
N PHE A 588 -45.66 -3.06 -6.77
CA PHE A 588 -45.53 -1.62 -6.55
C PHE A 588 -45.06 -0.89 -7.82
N ARG A 589 -43.99 -1.38 -8.47
CA ARG A 589 -43.44 -0.80 -9.71
C ARG A 589 -44.46 -0.78 -10.83
N ARG A 590 -45.17 -1.91 -11.06
CA ARG A 590 -46.22 -2.00 -12.09
C ARG A 590 -47.36 -1.02 -11.83
N ARG A 591 -47.78 -0.85 -10.57
CA ARG A 591 -48.82 0.10 -10.18
C ARG A 591 -48.46 1.54 -10.53
N LEU A 592 -47.18 1.90 -10.39
CA LEU A 592 -46.67 3.24 -10.69
C LEU A 592 -46.09 3.38 -12.11
N GLY A 593 -46.18 2.35 -12.95
CA GLY A 593 -45.63 2.38 -14.32
C GLY A 593 -44.11 2.50 -14.38
N LEU A 594 -43.40 2.08 -13.34
CA LEU A 594 -41.94 2.05 -13.33
C LEU A 594 -41.44 0.85 -14.15
N PRO A 595 -40.32 0.99 -14.89
CA PRO A 595 -39.66 -0.15 -15.52
C PRO A 595 -39.22 -1.15 -14.45
N GLY A 596 -38.78 -2.36 -14.83
CA GLY A 596 -38.24 -3.36 -13.92
C GLY A 596 -37.78 -4.63 -14.59
N PRO A 597 -37.14 -5.54 -13.83
CA PRO A 597 -36.54 -6.73 -14.41
C PRO A 597 -37.57 -7.61 -15.10
N ARG A 598 -37.20 -8.19 -16.24
CA ARG A 598 -38.08 -9.15 -16.93
C ARG A 598 -38.21 -10.40 -16.06
N HIS A 599 -39.44 -10.85 -15.83
CA HIS A 599 -39.66 -12.19 -15.30
C HIS A 599 -39.25 -13.18 -16.40
N LEU A 600 -38.12 -13.86 -16.21
CA LEU A 600 -37.69 -14.97 -17.05
C LEU A 600 -38.50 -16.23 -16.73
#